data_AF-A0A0N1GXR5-F1
#
_entry.id   AF-A0A0N1GXR5-F1
#
_cell.length_a   1.000
_cell.length_b   1.000
_cell.length_c   1.000
_cell.angle_alpha   90.00
_cell.angle_beta   90.00
_cell.angle_gamma   90.00
#
_symmetry.space_group_name_H-M   'P 1'
#
loop_
_entity.id
_entity.type
_entity.pdbx_description
1 polymer ?
#
loop_
_entity_poly.entity_id
_entity_poly.type
_entity_poly.pdbx_seq_one_letter_code
_entity_poly.pdbx_strand_id
1 'polypeptide(L)'
;MDFYGAGLARVLHLLSAAPGDPVAGLLGDELVAGLLVLHDLHPEDRDTRIARALDSVREHPLDVVDFDEESGALTLRAREAGGCGCGSGESAREAARAALACFAPEVGSVDVQTAPAGPTLLQIGTAPTGAR
;
A
#
# COMPACT_ATOMS: atom_id res chain seq x y z
N MET A 1 -7.78 -24.25 16.51
CA MET A 1 -7.25 -25.55 16.01
C MET A 1 -5.92 -25.19 15.40
N ASP A 2 -4.89 -25.09 16.24
CA ASP A 2 -3.72 -24.23 15.95
C ASP A 2 -2.54 -25.04 15.40
N PHE A 3 -2.79 -26.28 14.96
CA PHE A 3 -1.75 -27.20 14.51
C PHE A 3 -0.95 -26.62 13.33
N TYR A 4 -1.63 -25.99 12.37
CA TYR A 4 -0.98 -25.40 11.20
C TYR A 4 -0.15 -24.16 11.56
N GLY A 5 -0.70 -23.25 12.38
CA GLY A 5 0.03 -22.09 12.89
C GLY A 5 1.24 -22.48 13.74
N ALA A 6 1.08 -23.45 14.65
CA ALA A 6 2.17 -23.97 15.48
C ALA A 6 3.28 -24.62 14.63
N GLY A 7 2.90 -25.35 13.57
CA GLY A 7 3.85 -25.89 12.60
C GLY A 7 4.64 -24.80 11.88
N LEU A 8 3.94 -23.76 11.41
CA LEU A 8 4.54 -22.61 10.73
C LEU A 8 5.51 -21.84 11.65
N ALA A 9 5.10 -21.60 12.90
CA ALA A 9 5.94 -20.98 13.93
C ALA A 9 7.21 -21.80 14.19
N ARG A 10 7.08 -23.14 14.22
CA ARG A 10 8.22 -24.03 14.39
C ARG A 10 9.18 -23.97 13.19
N VAL A 11 8.67 -23.89 11.96
CA VAL A 11 9.48 -23.73 10.75
C VAL A 11 10.27 -22.42 10.80
N LEU A 12 9.61 -21.29 11.09
CA LEU A 12 10.27 -19.99 11.24
C LEU A 12 11.38 -20.05 12.28
N HIS A 13 11.10 -20.60 13.47
CA HIS A 13 12.09 -20.72 14.53
C HIS A 13 13.34 -21.51 14.11
N LEU A 14 13.17 -22.60 13.35
CA LEU A 14 14.29 -23.39 12.83
C LEU A 14 15.10 -22.62 11.78
N LEU A 15 14.44 -21.82 10.95
CA LEU A 15 15.09 -21.01 9.91
C LEU A 15 15.81 -19.80 10.47
N SER A 16 15.29 -19.15 11.52
CA SER A 16 15.96 -18.04 12.21
C SER A 16 17.31 -18.45 12.82
N ALA A 17 17.49 -19.73 13.14
CA ALA A 17 18.75 -20.27 13.65
C ALA A 17 19.75 -20.65 12.53
N ALA A 18 19.32 -20.67 11.28
CA ALA A 18 20.18 -21.02 10.15
C ALA A 18 21.01 -19.81 9.68
N PRO A 19 22.25 -20.03 9.22
CA PRO A 19 23.08 -18.96 8.67
C PRO A 19 22.50 -18.41 7.36
N GLY A 20 22.66 -17.10 7.13
CA GLY A 20 22.33 -16.45 5.85
C GLY A 20 20.94 -15.81 5.75
N ASP A 21 20.26 -15.58 6.87
CA ASP A 21 18.94 -14.94 6.96
C ASP A 21 17.92 -15.46 5.91
N PRO A 22 17.60 -16.77 5.93
CA PRO A 22 16.62 -17.34 5.02
C PRO A 22 15.21 -16.79 5.25
N VAL A 23 14.96 -16.15 6.41
CA VAL A 23 13.68 -15.53 6.74
C VAL A 23 13.42 -14.34 5.81
N ALA A 24 14.41 -13.51 5.51
CA ALA A 24 14.25 -12.38 4.58
C ALA A 24 13.70 -12.80 3.21
N GLY A 25 14.14 -13.95 2.69
CA GLY A 25 13.62 -14.52 1.43
C GLY A 25 12.15 -14.92 1.52
N LEU A 26 11.73 -15.49 2.65
CA LEU A 26 10.32 -15.85 2.90
C LEU A 26 9.43 -14.62 3.02
N LEU A 27 9.92 -13.55 3.66
CA LEU A 27 9.18 -12.30 3.76
C LEU A 27 9.05 -11.61 2.39
N GLY A 28 9.90 -11.93 1.42
CA GLY A 28 9.80 -11.47 0.03
C GLY A 28 8.74 -12.18 -0.80
N ASP A 29 8.28 -13.35 -0.37
CA ASP A 29 7.26 -14.11 -1.09
C ASP A 29 5.87 -13.71 -0.59
N GLU A 30 5.03 -13.24 -1.50
CA GLU A 30 3.69 -12.70 -1.21
C GLU A 30 2.78 -13.73 -0.52
N LEU A 31 2.78 -14.98 -0.97
CA LEU A 31 1.92 -16.01 -0.40
C LEU A 31 2.38 -16.42 0.99
N VAL A 32 3.70 -16.53 1.19
CA VAL A 32 4.26 -16.86 2.49
C VAL A 32 4.03 -15.72 3.47
N ALA A 33 4.30 -14.47 3.08
CA ALA A 33 4.08 -13.29 3.91
C ALA A 33 2.61 -13.21 4.38
N GLY A 34 1.65 -13.35 3.46
CA GLY A 34 0.22 -13.36 3.81
C GLY A 34 -0.17 -14.51 4.75
N LEU A 35 0.40 -15.70 4.58
CA LEU A 35 0.17 -16.84 5.47
C LEU A 35 0.71 -16.60 6.89
N LEU A 36 1.89 -15.96 7.01
CA LEU A 36 2.45 -15.58 8.30
C LEU A 36 1.56 -14.57 9.03
N VAL A 37 1.00 -13.60 8.30
CA VAL A 37 0.07 -12.61 8.87
C VAL A 37 -1.20 -13.27 9.38
N LEU A 38 -1.81 -14.18 8.60
CA LEU A 38 -3.02 -14.92 9.00
C LEU A 38 -2.86 -15.69 10.32
N HIS A 39 -1.62 -16.07 10.66
CA HIS A 39 -1.30 -16.80 11.87
C HIS A 39 -0.66 -15.95 12.97
N ASP A 40 -0.59 -14.62 12.82
CA ASP A 40 0.09 -13.70 13.75
C ASP A 40 1.58 -14.04 13.97
N LEU A 41 2.23 -14.57 12.93
CA LEU A 41 3.63 -15.01 12.95
C LEU A 41 4.57 -14.12 12.14
N HIS A 42 4.04 -13.08 11.50
CA HIS A 42 4.86 -12.18 10.71
C HIS A 42 5.80 -11.38 11.62
N PRO A 43 7.13 -11.35 11.37
CA PRO A 43 8.09 -10.69 12.24
C PRO A 43 8.04 -9.16 12.16
N GLU A 44 7.67 -8.61 11.00
CA GLU A 44 7.41 -7.17 10.83
C GLU A 44 6.03 -6.82 11.39
N ASP A 45 5.91 -5.68 12.06
CA ASP A 45 4.62 -5.11 12.47
C ASP A 45 3.78 -4.67 11.26
N ARG A 46 2.49 -4.41 11.49
CA ARG A 46 1.54 -4.02 10.44
C ARG A 46 2.04 -2.81 9.65
N ASP A 47 2.46 -1.75 10.34
CA ASP A 47 2.78 -0.47 9.69
C ASP A 47 4.00 -0.63 8.78
N THR A 48 4.97 -1.42 9.21
CA THR A 48 6.15 -1.81 8.42
C THR A 48 5.75 -2.61 7.18
N ARG A 49 4.83 -3.58 7.31
CA ARG A 49 4.32 -4.37 6.17
C ARG A 49 3.57 -3.50 5.17
N ILE A 50 2.71 -2.60 5.65
CA ILE A 50 1.96 -1.66 4.81
C ILE A 50 2.92 -0.76 4.06
N ALA A 51 3.91 -0.16 4.75
CA ALA A 51 4.91 0.69 4.11
C ALA A 51 5.69 -0.06 3.02
N ARG A 52 6.06 -1.32 3.28
CA ARG A 52 6.74 -2.17 2.31
C ARG A 52 5.87 -2.52 1.11
N ALA A 53 4.59 -2.81 1.34
CA ALA A 53 3.63 -3.05 0.27
C ALA A 53 3.52 -1.81 -0.64
N LEU A 54 3.44 -0.62 -0.05
CA LEU A 54 3.35 0.64 -0.79
C LEU A 54 4.66 0.98 -1.54
N ASP A 55 5.83 0.63 -1.00
CA ASP A 55 7.12 0.80 -1.69
C ASP A 55 7.22 -0.07 -2.96
N SER A 56 6.47 -1.18 -3.05
CA SER A 56 6.39 -1.96 -4.29
C SER A 56 5.66 -1.21 -5.42
N VAL A 57 4.76 -0.27 -5.08
CA VAL A 57 3.94 0.51 -6.02
C VAL A 57 4.62 1.85 -6.34
N ARG A 58 5.86 1.78 -6.83
CA ARG A 58 6.71 2.96 -7.08
C ARG A 58 6.14 3.98 -8.06
N GLU A 59 5.21 3.55 -8.91
CA GLU A 59 4.53 4.39 -9.92
C GLU A 59 3.53 5.38 -9.28
N HIS A 60 3.09 5.11 -8.05
CA HIS A 60 2.13 5.93 -7.31
C HIS A 60 2.62 6.15 -5.88
N PRO A 61 3.34 7.25 -5.59
CA PRO A 61 3.78 7.54 -4.22
C PRO A 61 2.56 7.81 -3.34
N LEU A 62 2.32 6.92 -2.38
CA LEU A 62 1.22 6.94 -1.45
C LEU A 62 1.76 7.03 -0.02
N ASP A 63 1.26 8.00 0.74
CA ASP A 63 1.56 8.15 2.15
C ASP A 63 0.38 7.60 2.98
N VAL A 64 0.66 6.82 4.02
CA VAL A 64 -0.37 6.36 4.96
C VAL A 64 -0.86 7.54 5.80
N VAL A 65 -2.17 7.75 5.85
CA VAL A 65 -2.80 8.80 6.67
C VAL A 65 -3.35 8.22 7.96
N ASP A 66 -4.09 7.12 7.84
CA ASP A 66 -4.81 6.50 8.95
C ASP A 66 -5.14 5.04 8.65
N PHE A 67 -5.28 4.23 9.69
CA PHE A 67 -5.75 2.85 9.60
C PHE A 67 -6.74 2.57 10.73
N ASP A 68 -7.95 2.17 10.34
CA ASP A 68 -8.99 1.76 11.28
C ASP A 68 -8.93 0.24 11.51
N GLU A 69 -8.57 -0.17 12.73
CA GLU A 69 -8.39 -1.59 13.09
C GLU A 69 -9.70 -2.38 13.14
N GLU A 70 -10.83 -1.71 13.39
CA GLU A 70 -12.12 -2.37 13.55
C GLU A 70 -12.73 -2.74 12.19
N SER A 71 -12.62 -1.85 11.20
CA SER A 71 -13.12 -2.06 9.84
C SER A 71 -12.05 -2.55 8.85
N GLY A 72 -10.77 -2.46 9.21
CA GLY A 72 -9.65 -2.74 8.30
C GLY A 72 -9.54 -1.72 7.16
N ALA A 73 -10.00 -0.49 7.38
CA ALA A 73 -9.97 0.57 6.40
C ALA A 73 -8.65 1.35 6.46
N LEU A 74 -7.89 1.34 5.36
CA LEU A 74 -6.66 2.09 5.21
C LEU A 74 -6.92 3.36 4.39
N THR A 75 -6.61 4.52 4.97
CA THR A 75 -6.65 5.81 4.30
C THR A 75 -5.25 6.18 3.82
N LEU A 76 -5.12 6.39 2.51
CA LEU A 76 -3.88 6.77 1.85
C LEU A 76 -4.01 8.15 1.24
N ARG A 77 -2.91 8.89 1.15
CA ARG A 77 -2.82 10.16 0.43
C ARG A 77 -1.86 10.02 -0.73
N ALA A 78 -2.31 10.39 -1.93
CA ALA A 78 -1.43 10.45 -3.08
C ALA A 78 -0.53 11.70 -3.02
N ARG A 79 0.79 11.50 -3.10
CA ARG A 79 1.79 12.57 -3.11
C ARG A 79 1.96 13.11 -4.53
N GLU A 80 0.96 13.87 -4.99
CA GLU A 80 0.93 14.64 -6.23
C GLU A 80 1.49 13.94 -7.50
N ALA A 81 0.62 13.27 -8.26
CA ALA A 81 0.79 13.17 -9.71
C ALA A 81 -0.03 14.29 -10.35
N GLY A 82 0.64 15.42 -10.65
CA GLY A 82 0.04 16.49 -11.44
C GLY A 82 -0.39 15.95 -12.81
N GLY A 83 -1.69 15.79 -13.03
CA GLY A 83 -2.21 15.38 -14.33
C GLY A 83 -3.62 14.79 -14.29
N CYS A 84 -4.58 15.64 -14.64
CA CYS A 84 -5.98 15.37 -15.03
C CYS A 84 -6.81 14.38 -14.18
N GLY A 85 -7.89 14.90 -13.60
CA GLY A 85 -8.82 14.19 -12.75
C GLY A 85 -9.46 12.94 -13.39
N CYS A 86 -9.92 12.08 -12.49
CA CYS A 86 -10.82 10.94 -12.72
C CYS A 86 -10.20 9.61 -13.20
N GLY A 87 -8.96 9.57 -13.72
CA GLY A 87 -8.30 8.30 -14.11
C GLY A 87 -7.23 7.82 -13.15
N SER A 88 -6.31 8.71 -12.78
CA SER A 88 -5.06 8.36 -12.07
C SER A 88 -5.27 7.90 -10.62
N GLY A 89 -6.36 8.33 -9.97
CA GLY A 89 -6.68 7.96 -8.60
C GLY A 89 -7.19 6.51 -8.46
N GLU A 90 -7.97 6.05 -9.44
CA GLU A 90 -8.51 4.68 -9.45
C GLU A 90 -7.39 3.66 -9.72
N SER A 91 -6.48 3.96 -10.66
CA SER A 91 -5.32 3.11 -10.94
C SER A 91 -4.38 3.01 -9.73
N ALA A 92 -4.13 4.11 -9.01
CA ALA A 92 -3.34 4.11 -7.79
C ALA A 92 -4.01 3.30 -6.67
N ARG A 93 -5.34 3.42 -6.52
CA ARG A 93 -6.13 2.66 -5.55
C ARG A 93 -6.08 1.16 -5.82
N GLU A 94 -6.25 0.75 -7.09
CA GLU A 94 -6.20 -0.66 -7.47
C GLU A 94 -4.80 -1.25 -7.28
N ALA A 95 -3.75 -0.51 -7.68
CA ALA A 95 -2.37 -0.94 -7.47
C ALA A 95 -2.02 -1.09 -5.98
N ALA A 96 -2.45 -0.13 -5.15
CA ALA A 96 -2.30 -0.22 -3.70
C ALA A 96 -3.05 -1.42 -3.11
N ARG A 97 -4.32 -1.62 -3.53
CA ARG A 97 -5.14 -2.76 -3.09
C ARG A 97 -4.47 -4.09 -3.43
N ALA A 98 -3.94 -4.24 -4.64
CA ALA A 98 -3.24 -5.44 -5.06
C ALA A 98 -1.99 -5.71 -4.21
N ALA A 99 -1.15 -4.70 -4.00
CA ALA A 99 0.05 -4.85 -3.17
C ALA A 99 -0.27 -5.16 -1.70
N LEU A 100 -1.27 -4.48 -1.13
CA LEU A 100 -1.71 -4.69 0.24
C LEU A 100 -2.36 -6.05 0.45
N ALA A 101 -3.12 -6.57 -0.52
CA ALA A 101 -3.69 -7.91 -0.42
C ALA A 101 -2.61 -9.00 -0.26
N CYS A 102 -1.41 -8.76 -0.79
CA CYS A 102 -0.28 -9.68 -0.67
C CYS A 102 0.44 -9.58 0.69
N PHE A 103 0.74 -8.36 1.15
CA PHE A 103 1.61 -8.15 2.32
C PHE A 103 0.89 -7.72 3.59
N ALA A 104 -0.34 -7.24 3.48
CA ALA A 104 -1.19 -6.77 4.58
C ALA A 104 -2.66 -7.21 4.37
N PRO A 105 -2.95 -8.54 4.39
CA PRO A 105 -4.27 -9.09 4.11
C PRO A 105 -5.37 -8.65 5.10
N GLU A 106 -5.01 -8.09 6.26
CA GLU A 106 -5.91 -7.46 7.20
C GLU A 106 -6.56 -6.16 6.68
N VAL A 107 -5.99 -5.55 5.63
CA VAL A 107 -6.54 -4.36 4.98
C VAL A 107 -7.71 -4.75 4.08
N GLY A 108 -8.93 -4.62 4.58
CA GLY A 108 -10.16 -4.97 3.85
C GLY A 108 -10.60 -3.91 2.86
N SER A 109 -10.28 -2.64 3.12
CA SER A 109 -10.63 -1.52 2.23
C SER A 109 -9.52 -0.48 2.17
N VAL A 110 -9.34 0.12 1.00
CA VAL A 110 -8.34 1.16 0.74
C VAL A 110 -9.07 2.37 0.24
N ASP A 111 -8.92 3.53 0.89
CA ASP A 111 -9.41 4.82 0.42
C ASP A 111 -8.22 5.72 0.05
N VAL A 112 -8.21 6.25 -1.18
CA VAL A 112 -7.11 7.11 -1.66
C VAL A 112 -7.62 8.53 -1.79
N GLN A 113 -7.12 9.40 -0.92
CA GLN A 113 -7.36 10.83 -0.96
C GLN A 113 -6.37 11.50 -1.90
N THR A 114 -6.89 12.19 -2.92
CA THR A 114 -6.12 13.14 -3.71
C THR A 114 -6.29 14.53 -3.11
N ALA A 115 -5.19 15.27 -2.96
CA ALA A 115 -5.29 16.68 -2.61
C ALA A 115 -6.15 17.40 -3.66
N PRO A 116 -7.06 18.31 -3.28
CA PRO A 116 -7.87 19.03 -4.25
C PRO A 116 -6.95 19.77 -5.21
N ALA A 117 -7.19 19.61 -6.51
CA ALA A 117 -6.50 20.37 -7.54
C ALA A 117 -6.59 21.86 -7.16
N GLY A 118 -5.45 22.53 -7.04
CA GLY A 118 -5.40 23.96 -6.79
C GLY A 118 -6.30 24.73 -7.77
N PRO A 119 -6.74 25.94 -7.42
CA PRO A 119 -7.80 26.65 -8.15
C PRO A 119 -7.51 26.68 -9.65
N THR A 120 -8.49 26.25 -10.44
CA THR A 120 -8.41 26.23 -11.91
C THR A 120 -8.03 27.62 -12.39
N LEU A 121 -6.78 27.80 -12.82
CA LEU A 121 -6.32 29.07 -13.39
C LEU A 121 -7.05 29.27 -14.72
N LEU A 122 -8.11 30.08 -14.67
CA LEU A 122 -8.80 30.54 -15.88
C LEU A 122 -7.82 31.41 -16.67
N GLN A 123 -7.34 30.90 -17.80
CA GLN A 123 -6.54 31.69 -18.72
C GLN A 123 -7.42 32.77 -19.36
N ILE A 124 -7.25 34.00 -18.90
CA ILE A 124 -7.90 35.16 -19.51
C ILE A 124 -7.10 35.49 -20.77
N GLY A 125 -7.64 35.13 -21.93
CA GLY A 125 -7.07 35.53 -23.22
C GLY A 125 -7.08 37.05 -23.36
N THR A 126 -5.97 37.62 -23.86
CA THR A 126 -5.85 39.05 -24.15
C THR A 126 -6.88 39.48 -25.20
N ALA A 127 -7.59 40.57 -24.93
CA ALA A 127 -8.63 41.12 -25.78
C ALA A 127 -8.11 41.42 -27.21
N PRO A 128 -8.90 41.14 -28.26
CA PRO A 128 -8.48 41.43 -29.63
C PRO A 128 -8.38 42.95 -29.83
N THR A 129 -7.19 43.41 -30.22
CA THR A 129 -6.95 44.79 -30.66
C THR A 129 -7.70 45.00 -31.98
N GLY A 130 -8.82 45.71 -31.92
CA GLY A 130 -9.57 46.11 -33.11
C GLY A 130 -8.70 46.96 -34.02
N ALA A 131 -8.37 46.43 -35.20
CA ALA A 131 -7.82 47.21 -36.29
C ALA A 131 -8.96 48.01 -36.94
N ARG A 132 -8.79 49.33 -36.98
CA ARG A 132 -9.64 50.28 -37.70
C ARG A 132 -9.37 50.23 -39.20
#